data_AF-A0A847K399-F1
#
_entry.id   AF-A0A847K399-F1
#
_cell.length_a   1.000
_cell.length_b   1.000
_cell.length_c   1.000
_cell.angle_alpha   90.00
_cell.angle_beta   90.00
_cell.angle_gamma   90.00
#
_symmetry.space_group_name_H-M   'P 1'
#
loop_
_entity.id
_entity.type
_entity.pdbx_description
1 polymer ?
#
loop_
_entity_poly.entity_id
_entity_poly.type
_entity_poly.pdbx_seq_one_letter_code
_entity_poly.pdbx_strand_id
1 'polypeptide(L)' 'MKRRDLIKQLKEIARARGEILELTEGGNHTKARIGSWVEPIPRHREISERLARAIIRRAMRDENRSASDS' A
#
# COMPACT_ATOMS: atom_id res chain seq x y z
N MET A 1 3.20 9.88 -10.04
CA MET A 1 3.95 8.63 -10.25
C MET A 1 3.07 7.57 -10.91
N LYS A 2 3.63 6.59 -11.62
CA LYS A 2 2.83 5.55 -12.26
C LYS A 2 2.35 4.54 -11.22
N ARG A 3 1.15 4.00 -11.42
CA ARG A 3 0.59 2.96 -10.56
C ARG A 3 1.53 1.76 -10.36
N ARG A 4 2.20 1.33 -11.43
CA ARG A 4 3.18 0.25 -11.40
C ARG A 4 4.35 0.54 -10.44
N ASP A 5 4.79 1.79 -10.37
CA ASP A 5 5.91 2.20 -9.53
C ASP A 5 5.48 2.17 -8.05
N LEU A 6 4.24 2.56 -7.76
CA LEU A 6 3.65 2.45 -6.42
C LEU A 6 3.55 0.99 -5.96
N ILE A 7 3.04 0.11 -6.83
CA ILE A 7 2.94 -1.33 -6.54
C ILE A 7 4.31 -1.94 -6.29
N LYS A 8 5.33 -1.54 -7.06
CA LYS A 8 6.70 -2.01 -6.86
C LYS A 8 7.23 -1.62 -5.48
N GLN A 9 7.05 -0.35 -5.08
CA GLN A 9 7.46 0.13 -3.76
C GLN A 9 6.71 -0.60 -2.63
N LEU A 10 5.40 -0.80 -2.78
CA LEU A 10 4.60 -1.57 -1.81
C LEU A 10 5.09 -3.02 -1.69
N LYS A 11 5.50 -3.64 -2.79
CA LYS A 11 6.07 -4.99 -2.79
C LYS A 11 7.42 -5.05 -2.08
N GLU A 12 8.26 -4.04 -2.27
CA GLU A 12 9.54 -3.92 -1.56
C GLU A 12 9.32 -3.74 -0.05
N ILE A 13 8.37 -2.90 0.35
CA ILE A 13 7.99 -2.70 1.76
C ILE A 13 7.44 -4.00 2.36
N ALA A 14 6.53 -4.69 1.66
CA ALA A 14 6.00 -5.98 2.09
C ALA A 14 7.14 -6.99 2.32
N ARG A 15 8.06 -7.12 1.35
CA ARG A 15 9.23 -7.99 1.47
C ARG A 15 10.14 -7.62 2.64
N ALA A 16 10.41 -6.33 2.85
CA ALA A 16 11.20 -5.85 3.97
C ALA A 16 10.54 -6.19 5.33
N ARG A 17 9.21 -6.22 5.36
CA ARG A 17 8.41 -6.63 6.53
C ARG A 17 8.27 -8.16 6.68
N GLY A 18 8.75 -8.95 5.72
CA GLY A 18 8.49 -10.40 5.68
C GLY A 18 7.03 -10.75 5.31
N GLU A 19 6.28 -9.80 4.77
CA GLU A 19 4.87 -9.92 4.40
C GLU A 19 4.71 -10.10 2.88
N ILE A 20 3.54 -10.59 2.48
CA ILE A 20 3.19 -10.76 1.07
C ILE A 20 2.26 -9.61 0.64
N LEU A 21 2.62 -8.97 -0.47
CA LEU A 21 1.71 -8.04 -1.15
C LEU A 21 0.69 -8.83 -1.96
N GLU A 22 -0.55 -8.84 -1.49
CA GLU A 22 -1.69 -9.37 -2.24
C GLU A 22 -2.40 -8.24 -2.97
N LEU A 23 -2.65 -8.43 -4.26
CA LEU A 23 -3.40 -7.49 -5.09
C LEU A 23 -4.68 -8.18 -5.54
N THR A 24 -5.82 -7.68 -5.07
CA THR A 24 -7.13 -8.18 -5.51
C THR A 24 -7.75 -7.16 -6.45
N GLU A 25 -7.91 -7.54 -7.71
CA GLU A 25 -8.63 -6.71 -8.68
C GLU A 25 -10.14 -6.81 -8.43
N GLY A 26 -10.77 -5.70 -8.05
CA GLY A 26 -12.22 -5.56 -8.02
C GLY A 26 -12.72 -4.77 -9.24
N GLY A 27 -14.05 -4.65 -9.38
CA GLY A 27 -14.66 -3.96 -10.53
C GLY A 27 -14.19 -2.51 -10.73
N ASN A 28 -14.06 -1.73 -9.65
CA ASN A 28 -13.73 -0.30 -9.72
C ASN A 28 -12.34 0.08 -9.16
N HIS A 29 -11.71 -0.77 -8.36
CA HIS A 29 -10.41 -0.49 -7.74
C HIS A 29 -9.64 -1.79 -7.48
N THR A 30 -8.33 -1.69 -7.31
CA THR A 30 -7.50 -2.82 -6.90
C THR A 30 -7.19 -2.69 -5.42
N LYS A 31 -7.56 -3.69 -4.62
CA LYS A 31 -7.22 -3.72 -3.20
C LYS A 31 -5.78 -4.23 -3.05
N ALA A 32 -4.96 -3.50 -2.32
CA ALA A 32 -3.63 -3.94 -1.92
C ALA A 32 -3.67 -4.34 -0.44
N ARG A 33 -3.27 -5.57 -0.14
CA ARG A 33 -3.14 -6.09 1.21
C ARG A 33 -1.67 -6.44 1.48
N ILE A 34 -1.17 -6.05 2.65
CA ILE A 34 0.16 -6.38 3.16
C ILE A 34 -0.02 -6.78 4.62
N GLY A 35 -0.06 -8.06 4.93
CA GLY A 35 -0.38 -8.55 6.28
C GLY A 35 -1.73 -8.01 6.77
N SER A 36 -1.71 -7.23 7.86
CA SER A 36 -2.86 -6.51 8.44
C SER A 36 -3.31 -5.28 7.66
N TRP A 37 -2.43 -4.70 6.85
CA TRP A 37 -2.69 -3.44 6.15
C TRP A 37 -3.49 -3.71 4.87
N VAL A 38 -4.61 -3.00 4.66
CA VAL A 38 -5.43 -3.09 3.45
C VAL A 38 -5.80 -1.69 2.97
N GLU A 39 -5.50 -1.36 1.72
CA GLU A 39 -5.85 -0.08 1.11
C GLU A 39 -6.33 -0.25 -0.34
N PRO A 40 -7.39 0.45 -0.76
CA PRO A 40 -7.81 0.49 -2.16
C PRO A 40 -6.89 1.39 -3.00
N ILE A 41 -6.30 0.83 -4.05
CA ILE A 41 -5.52 1.55 -5.06
C ILE A 41 -6.43 1.88 -6.25
N PRO A 42 -6.57 3.17 -6.61
CA PRO A 42 -7.34 3.57 -7.78
C PRO A 42 -6.73 3.03 -9.08
N ARG A 43 -7.57 2.73 -10.07
CA ARG A 43 -7.15 2.09 -11.34
C ARG A 43 -6.41 3.03 -12.31
N HIS A 44 -6.29 4.30 -11.96
CA HIS A 44 -5.64 5.30 -12.81
C HIS A 44 -4.18 4.90 -13.09
N ARG A 45 -3.76 5.11 -14.35
CA ARG A 45 -2.40 4.83 -14.80
C ARG A 45 -1.38 5.70 -14.06
N GLU A 46 -1.80 6.91 -13.70
CA GLU A 46 -1.03 7.92 -12.99
C GLU A 46 -1.73 8.24 -11.67
N ILE A 47 -0.97 8.12 -10.59
CA ILE A 47 -1.40 8.44 -9.24
C ILE A 47 -0.67 9.71 -8.83
N SER A 48 -1.42 10.67 -8.27
CA SER A 48 -0.84 11.88 -7.71
C SER A 48 0.25 11.52 -6.70
N GLU A 49 1.42 12.14 -6.82
CA GLU A 49 2.56 11.80 -5.95
C GLU A 49 2.25 11.97 -4.47
N ARG A 50 1.43 12.98 -4.13
CA ARG A 50 0.95 13.20 -2.76
C ARG A 50 0.20 11.98 -2.22
N LEU A 51 -0.72 11.42 -3.01
CA LEU A 51 -1.51 10.24 -2.64
C LEU A 51 -0.60 9.02 -2.50
N ALA A 52 0.26 8.78 -3.48
CA ALA A 52 1.13 7.62 -3.47
C ALA A 52 2.14 7.65 -2.31
N ARG A 53 2.74 8.80 -2.02
CA ARG A 53 3.59 8.99 -0.82
C ARG A 53 2.81 8.78 0.48
N ALA A 54 1.55 9.20 0.53
CA ALA A 54 0.70 8.96 1.70
C ALA A 54 0.41 7.46 1.90
N ILE A 55 0.12 6.73 0.81
CA ILE A 55 -0.09 5.27 0.84
C ILE A 55 1.18 4.56 1.33
N ILE A 56 2.35 4.90 0.79
CA ILE A 56 3.64 4.34 1.22
C ILE A 56 3.87 4.58 2.72
N ARG A 57 3.67 5.81 3.19
CA ARG A 57 3.81 6.14 4.62
C ARG A 57 2.83 5.34 5.48
N ARG A 58 1.59 5.12 5.05
CA ARG A 58 0.62 4.29 5.78
C ARG A 58 1.07 2.83 5.82
N ALA A 59 1.55 2.29 4.70
CA ALA A 59 2.07 0.92 4.63
C ALA A 59 3.30 0.71 5.51
N MET A 60 4.12 1.76 5.73
CA MET A 60 5.21 1.74 6.71
C MET A 60 4.69 1.92 8.15
N ARG A 61 3.74 2.83 8.38
CA ARG A 61 3.25 3.19 9.73
C ARG A 61 2.44 2.10 10.41
N ASP A 62 1.84 1.18 9.66
CA ASP A 62 1.09 0.05 10.24
C ASP A 62 1.97 -0.84 11.15
N GLU A 63 3.30 -0.71 11.09
CA GLU A 63 4.25 -1.27 12.06
C GLU A 63 4.09 -0.71 13.48
N ASN A 64 3.62 0.53 13.64
CA ASN A 64 3.74 1.30 14.88
C ASN A 64 2.39 1.68 15.51
N ARG A 65 1.27 1.12 15.02
CA ARG A 65 -0.08 1.41 15.55
C ARG A 65 -0.47 0.57 16.76
N SER A 66 0.35 -0.39 17.16
CA SER A 66 0.23 -1.14 18.42
C SER A 66 0.85 -0.42 19.63
N ALA A 67 1.41 0.79 19.49
CA ALA A 67 2.17 1.46 20.56
C ALA A 67 1.64 2.83 21.03
N SER A 68 0.39 3.24 20.74
CA SER A 68 -0.10 4.58 21.16
C SER A 68 -1.60 4.69 21.45
N ASP A 69 -2.20 3.65 22.01
CA ASP A 69 -3.52 3.76 22.66
C ASP A 69 -3.38 3.18 24.09
N SER A 70 -2.77 3.96 24.98
CA SER A 70 -2.71 3.75 26.43
C SER A 70 -2.51 5.08 27.13
#